data_AF-A0AAD8FC65-F1
#
_entry.id   AF-A0AAD8FC65-F1
#
_cell.length_a   1.000
_cell.length_b   1.000
_cell.length_c   1.000
_cell.angle_alpha   90.00
_cell.angle_beta   90.00
_cell.angle_gamma   90.00
#
_symmetry.space_group_name_H-M   'P 1'
#
loop_
_entity.id
_entity.type
_entity.pdbx_description
1 polymer ?
#
loop_
_entity_poly.entity_id
_entity_poly.type
_entity_poly.pdbx_seq_one_letter_code
_entity_poly.pdbx_strand_id
1 'polypeptide(L)'
;MFYAEVMSCTQVFYQSYVLFTSILSELCQVTYIGASYNDASYIYASFTNASYFEATYTDGSYIYASFTNASYFDATYTDASYIYASFTNTSYFEVTYTDGSYIYASFTNASYFEATYTDGSYIYASFTNASYFEATYTDGSYIYASLTNASYFDATYTDASYIYASFTNASYFEATHTDGSYIYASFTNASYFEATHTDGSYTNDPIIDTN
;
A
#
# COMPACT_ATOMS: atom_id res chain seq x y z
N MET A 1 -23.85 -20.41 13.44
CA MET A 1 -24.67 -19.32 12.87
C MET A 1 -24.68 -18.21 13.90
N PHE A 2 -23.62 -17.42 13.95
CA PHE A 2 -23.54 -16.22 14.79
C PHE A 2 -23.74 -15.03 13.87
N TYR A 3 -24.73 -14.22 14.21
CA TYR A 3 -25.08 -13.01 13.48
C TYR A 3 -23.91 -12.03 13.54
N ALA A 4 -23.67 -11.33 12.42
CA ALA A 4 -22.90 -10.10 12.42
C ALA A 4 -23.59 -9.13 13.38
N GLU A 5 -23.02 -8.96 14.58
CA GLU A 5 -23.39 -7.83 15.42
C GLU A 5 -22.87 -6.58 14.72
N VAL A 6 -23.81 -5.71 14.35
CA VAL A 6 -23.52 -4.33 13.99
C VAL A 6 -22.94 -3.67 15.25
N MET A 7 -21.61 -3.68 15.39
CA MET A 7 -20.94 -3.07 16.52
C MET A 7 -21.14 -1.55 16.46
N SER A 8 -21.76 -0.99 17.50
CA SER A 8 -22.07 0.44 17.59
C SER A 8 -20.81 1.29 17.78
N CYS A 9 -20.78 2.41 17.06
CA CYS A 9 -19.89 3.57 17.12
C CYS A 9 -19.14 3.76 18.45
N THR A 10 -17.80 3.78 18.41
CA THR A 10 -16.84 3.98 19.51
C THR A 10 -16.66 2.81 20.49
N GLN A 11 -15.70 1.93 20.18
CA GLN A 11 -15.14 0.96 21.12
C GLN A 11 -13.60 0.96 21.01
N VAL A 12 -12.91 0.72 22.13
CA VAL A 12 -11.46 0.45 22.15
C VAL A 12 -11.29 -1.02 22.49
N PHE A 13 -10.61 -1.77 21.65
CA PHE A 13 -10.37 -3.20 21.88
C PHE A 13 -8.90 -3.46 22.21
N TYR A 14 -8.66 -4.17 23.30
CA TYR A 14 -7.34 -4.66 23.71
C TYR A 14 -7.27 -6.17 23.44
N GLN A 15 -6.30 -6.59 22.63
CA GLN A 15 -6.03 -7.99 22.27
C GLN A 15 -7.26 -8.79 21.84
N SER A 16 -7.55 -8.77 20.55
CA SER A 16 -8.54 -9.63 19.94
C SER A 16 -7.83 -10.66 19.06
N TYR A 17 -7.86 -11.94 19.46
CA TYR A 17 -7.66 -13.05 18.53
C TYR A 17 -8.97 -13.22 17.77
N VAL A 18 -8.97 -12.85 16.50
CA VAL A 18 -10.20 -12.78 15.71
C VAL A 18 -10.11 -13.72 14.52
N LEU A 19 -10.61 -14.94 14.70
CA LEU A 19 -10.83 -15.88 13.59
C LEU A 19 -12.15 -15.50 12.90
N PHE A 20 -12.09 -14.62 11.89
CA PHE A 20 -13.25 -14.30 11.04
C PHE A 20 -13.11 -14.94 9.66
N THR A 21 -13.97 -15.91 9.37
CA THR A 21 -14.54 -16.04 8.03
C THR A 21 -15.81 -15.20 8.04
N SER A 22 -15.77 -13.98 7.51
CA SER A 22 -16.94 -13.10 7.53
C SER A 22 -17.33 -12.69 6.11
N ILE A 23 -18.63 -12.82 5.82
CA ILE A 23 -19.19 -12.42 4.53
C ILE A 23 -19.21 -10.88 4.44
N LEU A 24 -19.43 -10.20 5.58
CA LEU A 24 -19.46 -8.75 5.72
C LEU A 24 -18.76 -8.36 7.03
N SER A 25 -17.81 -7.43 6.95
CA SER A 25 -17.26 -6.74 8.12
C SER A 25 -17.34 -5.22 7.89
N GLU A 26 -17.98 -4.52 8.82
CA GLU A 26 -18.04 -3.06 8.85
C GLU A 26 -17.51 -2.59 10.20
N LEU A 27 -16.36 -1.93 10.20
CA LEU A 27 -15.74 -1.35 11.38
C LEU A 27 -15.70 0.17 11.22
N CYS A 28 -16.34 0.87 12.15
CA CYS A 28 -16.44 2.33 12.13
C CYS A 28 -16.05 2.92 13.49
N GLN A 29 -15.11 3.86 13.50
CA GLN A 29 -14.67 4.58 14.72
C GLN A 29 -14.18 3.63 15.83
N VAL A 30 -13.06 2.96 15.56
CA VAL A 30 -12.49 1.96 16.47
C VAL A 30 -10.99 2.19 16.63
N THR A 31 -10.51 2.03 17.85
CA THR A 31 -9.07 1.92 18.12
C THR A 31 -8.75 0.49 18.53
N TYR A 32 -7.86 -0.15 17.79
CA TYR A 32 -7.35 -1.49 18.06
C TYR A 32 -5.91 -1.39 18.54
N ILE A 33 -5.59 -2.07 19.63
CA ILE A 33 -4.23 -2.14 20.18
C ILE A 33 -3.82 -3.62 20.26
N GLY A 34 -2.73 -3.98 19.57
CA GLY A 34 -2.19 -5.33 19.55
C GLY A 34 -3.13 -6.35 18.92
N ALA A 35 -3.86 -5.96 17.87
CA ALA A 35 -4.79 -6.86 17.20
C ALA A 35 -4.04 -7.81 16.26
N SER A 36 -4.38 -9.10 16.30
CA SER A 36 -3.79 -10.11 15.41
C SER A 36 -4.88 -10.81 14.60
N TYR A 37 -4.79 -10.68 13.29
CA TYR A 37 -5.69 -11.26 12.31
C TYR A 37 -4.93 -12.30 11.51
N ASN A 38 -5.14 -13.59 11.81
CA ASN A 38 -4.51 -14.70 11.12
C ASN A 38 -5.56 -15.46 10.32
N ASP A 39 -5.23 -15.86 9.08
CA ASP A 39 -6.11 -16.62 8.19
C ASP A 39 -7.48 -15.96 7.96
N ALA A 40 -7.53 -14.63 8.05
CA ALA A 40 -8.78 -13.89 8.01
C ALA A 40 -9.27 -13.79 6.56
N SER A 41 -10.51 -14.21 6.30
CA SER A 41 -11.09 -14.17 4.96
C SER A 41 -12.35 -13.31 4.94
N TYR A 42 -12.30 -12.25 4.13
CA TYR A 42 -13.34 -11.26 3.98
C TYR A 42 -13.78 -11.16 2.52
N ILE A 43 -15.07 -11.43 2.28
CA ILE A 43 -15.64 -11.15 0.96
C ILE A 43 -15.88 -9.65 0.84
N TYR A 44 -16.47 -9.04 1.85
CA TYR A 44 -16.68 -7.59 1.95
C TYR A 44 -16.13 -7.07 3.27
N ALA A 45 -15.19 -6.14 3.22
CA ALA A 45 -14.64 -5.47 4.38
C ALA A 45 -14.63 -3.95 4.20
N SER A 46 -15.14 -3.24 5.19
CA SER A 46 -15.12 -1.78 5.24
C SER A 46 -14.56 -1.33 6.58
N PHE A 47 -13.45 -0.60 6.54
CA PHE A 47 -12.75 -0.05 7.69
C PHE A 47 -12.75 1.46 7.58
N THR A 48 -13.62 2.11 8.35
CA THR A 48 -13.84 3.56 8.26
C THR A 48 -13.50 4.26 9.57
N ASN A 49 -12.71 5.33 9.53
CA ASN A 49 -12.28 6.07 10.74
C ASN A 49 -11.66 5.15 11.81
N ALA A 50 -10.83 4.19 11.40
CA ALA A 50 -10.23 3.20 12.30
C ALA A 50 -8.77 3.53 12.57
N SER A 51 -8.32 3.29 13.80
CA SER A 51 -6.92 3.43 14.20
C SER A 51 -6.40 2.10 14.73
N TYR A 52 -5.27 1.66 14.19
CA TYR A 52 -4.63 0.39 14.53
C TYR A 52 -3.22 0.67 15.06
N PHE A 53 -2.95 0.18 16.26
CA PHE A 53 -1.64 0.24 16.89
C PHE A 53 -1.13 -1.17 17.08
N GLU A 54 0.10 -1.44 16.63
CA GLU A 54 0.77 -2.73 16.77
C GLU A 54 -0.07 -3.89 16.18
N ALA A 55 -0.73 -3.65 15.04
CA ALA A 55 -1.61 -4.63 14.42
C ALA A 55 -0.83 -5.58 13.50
N THR A 56 -1.11 -6.87 13.59
CA THR A 56 -0.52 -7.90 12.72
C THR A 56 -1.60 -8.58 11.89
N TYR A 57 -1.38 -8.64 10.58
CA TYR A 57 -2.23 -9.33 9.61
C TYR A 57 -1.40 -10.38 8.90
N THR A 58 -1.77 -11.65 9.04
CA THR A 58 -1.07 -12.79 8.45
C THR A 58 -2.07 -13.63 7.66
N ASP A 59 -1.71 -14.03 6.45
CA ASP A 59 -2.53 -14.89 5.57
C ASP A 59 -3.95 -14.32 5.33
N GLY A 60 -4.05 -13.00 5.26
CA GLY A 60 -5.31 -12.29 5.08
C GLY A 60 -5.79 -12.32 3.62
N SER A 61 -7.04 -12.67 3.38
CA SER A 61 -7.65 -12.65 2.04
C SER A 61 -8.86 -11.72 1.98
N TYR A 62 -8.82 -10.75 1.06
CA TYR A 62 -9.81 -9.69 0.91
C TYR A 62 -10.29 -9.59 -0.53
N ILE A 63 -11.57 -9.88 -0.78
CA ILE A 63 -12.12 -9.77 -2.14
C ILE A 63 -12.50 -8.32 -2.43
N TYR A 64 -13.38 -7.73 -1.62
CA TYR A 64 -13.78 -6.33 -1.71
C TYR A 64 -13.45 -5.63 -0.39
N ALA A 65 -12.37 -4.86 -0.36
CA ALA A 65 -11.93 -4.12 0.82
C ALA A 65 -11.92 -2.62 0.60
N SER A 66 -12.45 -1.87 1.54
CA SER A 66 -12.39 -0.42 1.59
C SER A 66 -11.81 0.03 2.93
N PHE A 67 -10.79 0.88 2.86
CA PHE A 67 -10.15 1.51 4.01
C PHE A 67 -10.27 3.01 3.83
N THR A 68 -11.06 3.66 4.67
CA THR A 68 -11.37 5.09 4.55
C THR A 68 -11.04 5.81 5.86
N ASN A 69 -10.20 6.85 5.79
CA ASN A 69 -9.76 7.60 6.98
C ASN A 69 -9.15 6.66 8.05
N ALA A 70 -8.39 5.65 7.62
CA ALA A 70 -7.76 4.69 8.52
C ALA A 70 -6.33 5.12 8.85
N SER A 71 -5.89 4.86 10.08
CA SER A 71 -4.53 5.14 10.54
C SER A 71 -3.90 3.89 11.12
N TYR A 72 -2.66 3.61 10.74
CA TYR A 72 -1.90 2.45 11.17
C TYR A 72 -0.56 2.90 11.75
N PHE A 73 -0.26 2.41 12.93
CA PHE A 73 0.97 2.68 13.66
C PHE A 73 1.57 1.32 14.04
N ASP A 74 2.82 1.08 13.67
CA ASP A 74 3.55 -0.17 13.92
C ASP A 74 2.81 -1.41 13.40
N ALA A 75 2.25 -1.32 12.20
CA ALA A 75 1.47 -2.41 11.62
C ALA A 75 2.34 -3.34 10.76
N THR A 76 2.05 -4.63 10.79
CA THR A 76 2.71 -5.65 9.95
C THR A 76 1.68 -6.42 9.16
N TYR A 77 1.92 -6.55 7.85
CA TYR A 77 1.12 -7.33 6.92
C TYR A 77 2.02 -8.38 6.26
N THR A 78 1.64 -9.64 6.35
CA THR A 78 2.37 -10.77 5.78
C THR A 78 1.40 -11.65 5.01
N ASP A 79 1.76 -12.03 3.79
CA ASP A 79 0.97 -12.93 2.92
C ASP A 79 -0.47 -12.44 2.68
N ALA A 80 -0.65 -11.11 2.60
CA ALA A 80 -1.97 -10.51 2.43
C ALA A 80 -2.37 -10.41 0.95
N SER A 81 -3.56 -10.89 0.60
CA SER A 81 -4.11 -10.89 -0.75
C SER A 81 -5.36 -10.03 -0.88
N TYR A 82 -5.36 -9.11 -1.85
CA TYR A 82 -6.44 -8.17 -2.14
C TYR A 82 -6.85 -8.25 -3.62
N ILE A 83 -8.14 -8.39 -3.92
CA ILE A 83 -8.64 -8.47 -5.32
C ILE A 83 -9.30 -7.18 -5.82
N TYR A 84 -10.00 -6.47 -4.94
CA TYR A 84 -10.56 -5.15 -5.19
C TYR A 84 -10.40 -4.34 -3.91
N ALA A 85 -9.34 -3.56 -3.84
CA ALA A 85 -9.02 -2.79 -2.65
C ALA A 85 -8.99 -1.29 -2.92
N SER A 86 -9.62 -0.51 -2.03
CA SER A 86 -9.55 0.93 -2.04
C SER A 86 -9.03 1.43 -0.69
N PHE A 87 -8.00 2.26 -0.73
CA PHE A 87 -7.40 2.93 0.41
C PHE A 87 -7.54 4.44 0.18
N THR A 88 -8.40 5.10 0.94
CA THR A 88 -8.72 6.51 0.79
C THR A 88 -8.43 7.26 2.09
N ASN A 89 -7.63 8.32 2.01
CA ASN A 89 -7.22 9.13 3.15
C ASN A 89 -6.61 8.28 4.29
N THR A 90 -5.72 7.36 3.93
CA THR A 90 -5.08 6.45 4.87
C THR A 90 -3.71 6.94 5.28
N SER A 91 -3.34 6.77 6.55
CA SER A 91 -2.04 7.16 7.08
C SER A 91 -1.35 5.96 7.70
N TYR A 92 -0.07 5.78 7.38
CA TYR A 92 0.75 4.69 7.89
C TYR A 92 2.04 5.26 8.46
N PHE A 93 2.40 4.79 9.65
CA PHE A 93 3.61 5.13 10.36
C PHE A 93 4.27 3.83 10.82
N GLU A 94 5.55 3.64 10.46
CA GLU A 94 6.32 2.43 10.80
C GLU A 94 5.60 1.14 10.39
N VAL A 95 5.23 1.04 9.11
CA VAL A 95 4.48 -0.11 8.57
C VAL A 95 5.38 -1.06 7.78
N THR A 96 5.16 -2.35 7.92
CA THR A 96 5.83 -3.39 7.12
C THR A 96 4.81 -4.20 6.31
N TYR A 97 5.08 -4.35 5.02
CA TYR A 97 4.37 -5.25 4.11
C TYR A 97 5.34 -6.28 3.54
N THR A 98 4.99 -7.55 3.66
CA THR A 98 5.77 -8.67 3.13
C THR A 98 4.85 -9.62 2.36
N ASP A 99 5.25 -10.02 1.16
CA ASP A 99 4.52 -10.97 0.32
C ASP A 99 3.07 -10.53 0.01
N GLY A 100 2.86 -9.22 -0.14
CA GLY A 100 1.55 -8.64 -0.41
C GLY A 100 1.14 -8.77 -1.88
N SER A 101 -0.06 -9.26 -2.16
CA SER A 101 -0.61 -9.35 -3.52
C SER A 101 -1.85 -8.47 -3.68
N TYR A 102 -1.81 -7.58 -4.67
CA TYR A 102 -2.88 -6.63 -4.95
C TYR A 102 -3.30 -6.71 -6.42
N ILE A 103 -4.57 -7.04 -6.65
CA ILE A 103 -5.23 -6.93 -7.95
C ILE A 103 -6.25 -5.80 -7.83
N TYR A 104 -6.37 -4.94 -8.83
CA TYR A 104 -7.28 -3.79 -8.85
C TYR A 104 -7.27 -2.95 -7.57
N ALA A 105 -6.09 -2.45 -7.20
CA ALA A 105 -5.92 -1.64 -6.00
C ALA A 105 -5.86 -0.14 -6.32
N SER A 106 -6.52 0.67 -5.49
CA SER A 106 -6.49 2.12 -5.58
C SER A 106 -6.09 2.72 -4.23
N PHE A 107 -5.05 3.55 -4.25
CA PHE A 107 -4.54 4.30 -3.11
C PHE A 107 -4.70 5.79 -3.41
N THR A 108 -5.58 6.47 -2.68
CA THR A 108 -5.91 7.88 -2.89
C THR A 108 -5.65 8.66 -1.60
N ASN A 109 -4.82 9.71 -1.68
CA ASN A 109 -4.41 10.52 -0.53
C ASN A 109 -3.83 9.66 0.60
N ALA A 110 -2.98 8.70 0.24
CA ALA A 110 -2.31 7.83 1.20
C ALA A 110 -0.98 8.45 1.63
N SER A 111 -0.70 8.44 2.93
CA SER A 111 0.57 8.94 3.49
C SER A 111 1.30 7.82 4.19
N TYR A 112 2.59 7.68 3.93
CA TYR A 112 3.45 6.66 4.48
C TYR A 112 4.71 7.31 5.04
N PHE A 113 5.01 7.00 6.30
CA PHE A 113 6.21 7.44 7.00
C PHE A 113 6.91 6.18 7.51
N GLU A 114 8.18 6.00 7.15
CA GLU A 114 8.98 4.81 7.52
C GLU A 114 8.28 3.50 7.14
N ALA A 115 7.88 3.39 5.87
CA ALA A 115 7.20 2.20 5.36
C ALA A 115 8.18 1.25 4.66
N THR A 116 8.09 -0.05 4.95
CA THR A 116 8.87 -1.10 4.29
C THR A 116 7.95 -2.01 3.48
N TYR A 117 8.31 -2.25 2.23
CA TYR A 117 7.64 -3.16 1.32
C TYR A 117 8.63 -4.18 0.78
N THR A 118 8.32 -5.46 0.92
CA THR A 118 9.14 -6.57 0.44
C THR A 118 8.27 -7.55 -0.32
N ASP A 119 8.72 -7.98 -1.50
CA ASP A 119 8.06 -8.99 -2.34
C ASP A 119 6.59 -8.65 -2.68
N GLY A 120 6.31 -7.35 -2.87
CA GLY A 120 4.96 -6.86 -3.19
C GLY A 120 4.62 -7.02 -4.68
N SER A 121 3.45 -7.59 -4.99
CA SER A 121 2.94 -7.73 -6.36
C SER A 121 1.66 -6.93 -6.58
N TYR A 122 1.66 -6.07 -7.59
CA TYR A 122 0.57 -5.15 -7.91
C TYR A 122 0.15 -5.27 -9.38
N ILE A 123 -1.12 -5.61 -9.63
CA ILE A 123 -1.70 -5.72 -10.97
C ILE A 123 -2.91 -4.78 -11.06
N TYR A 124 -2.86 -3.84 -12.01
CA TYR A 124 -3.84 -2.75 -12.13
C TYR A 124 -3.92 -1.90 -10.86
N ALA A 125 -2.78 -1.33 -10.46
CA ALA A 125 -2.69 -0.47 -9.29
C ALA A 125 -2.69 1.02 -9.66
N SER A 126 -3.41 1.82 -8.89
CA SER A 126 -3.41 3.28 -9.01
C SER A 126 -3.02 3.92 -7.68
N PHE A 127 -2.06 4.85 -7.74
CA PHE A 127 -1.60 5.64 -6.62
C PHE A 127 -1.81 7.11 -6.98
N THR A 128 -2.71 7.79 -6.29
CA THR A 128 -3.09 9.18 -6.57
C THR A 128 -2.88 10.03 -5.32
N ASN A 129 -2.10 11.11 -5.45
CA ASN A 129 -1.73 12.00 -4.34
C ASN A 129 -1.13 11.23 -3.15
N ALA A 130 -0.29 10.24 -3.43
CA ALA A 130 0.37 9.46 -2.38
C ALA A 130 1.68 10.15 -1.96
N SER A 131 1.96 10.14 -0.66
CA SER A 131 3.18 10.70 -0.09
C SER A 131 3.95 9.62 0.65
N TYR A 132 5.25 9.54 0.42
CA TYR A 132 6.13 8.55 1.01
C TYR A 132 7.37 9.26 1.55
N PHE A 133 7.64 9.07 2.83
CA PHE A 133 8.81 9.60 3.53
C PHE A 133 9.58 8.44 4.15
N GLU A 134 10.86 8.33 3.84
CA GLU A 134 11.74 7.25 4.32
C GLU A 134 11.17 5.85 4.02
N ALA A 135 10.63 5.68 2.81
CA ALA A 135 10.04 4.41 2.38
C ALA A 135 11.06 3.51 1.69
N THR A 136 11.07 2.23 2.04
CA THR A 136 11.91 1.20 1.42
C THR A 136 11.07 0.21 0.64
N TYR A 137 11.47 -0.06 -0.60
CA TYR A 137 10.86 -1.03 -1.50
C TYR A 137 11.91 -2.01 -1.98
N THR A 138 11.64 -3.30 -1.79
CA THR A 138 12.51 -4.39 -2.23
C THR A 138 11.69 -5.42 -2.99
N ASP A 139 12.17 -5.85 -4.16
CA ASP A 139 11.57 -6.91 -4.98
C ASP A 139 10.09 -6.64 -5.35
N GLY A 140 9.75 -5.37 -5.56
CA GLY A 140 8.39 -4.97 -5.93
C GLY A 140 8.09 -5.18 -7.41
N SER A 141 6.94 -5.77 -7.74
CA SER A 141 6.47 -5.98 -9.11
C SER A 141 5.16 -5.24 -9.38
N TYR A 142 5.15 -4.42 -10.44
CA TYR A 142 4.05 -3.55 -10.79
C TYR A 142 3.68 -3.72 -12.26
N ILE A 143 2.47 -4.20 -12.54
CA ILE A 143 1.94 -4.40 -13.89
C ILE A 143 0.70 -3.54 -14.07
N TYR A 144 0.69 -2.69 -15.10
CA TYR A 144 -0.36 -1.68 -15.33
C TYR A 144 -0.54 -0.74 -14.13
N ALA A 145 0.57 -0.15 -13.67
CA ALA A 145 0.56 0.80 -12.56
C ALA A 145 0.40 2.25 -13.05
N SER A 146 -0.35 3.05 -12.31
CA SER A 146 -0.47 4.49 -12.52
C SER A 146 -0.13 5.22 -11.23
N LEU A 147 0.86 6.09 -11.28
CA LEU A 147 1.33 6.88 -10.15
C LEU A 147 1.17 8.35 -10.52
N THR A 148 0.18 9.02 -9.93
CA THR A 148 -0.20 10.40 -10.26
C THR A 148 -0.06 11.30 -9.04
N ASN A 149 0.69 12.39 -9.17
CA ASN A 149 0.99 13.33 -8.09
C ASN A 149 1.60 12.63 -6.86
N ALA A 150 2.45 11.63 -7.09
CA ALA A 150 3.12 10.92 -6.00
C ALA A 150 4.38 11.67 -5.58
N SER A 151 4.64 11.78 -4.27
CA SER A 151 5.83 12.42 -3.72
C SER A 151 6.61 11.43 -2.88
N TYR A 152 7.92 11.38 -3.11
CA TYR A 152 8.86 10.47 -2.48
C TYR A 152 10.02 11.29 -1.92
N PHE A 153 10.23 11.21 -0.62
CA PHE A 153 11.34 11.83 0.09
C PHE A 153 12.16 10.73 0.76
N ASP A 154 13.46 10.68 0.48
CA ASP A 154 14.40 9.68 1.00
C ASP A 154 13.89 8.24 0.82
N ALA A 155 13.32 7.96 -0.36
CA ALA A 155 12.78 6.66 -0.68
C ALA A 155 13.85 5.79 -1.35
N THR A 156 13.95 4.53 -0.93
CA THR A 156 14.87 3.55 -1.51
C THR A 156 14.10 2.46 -2.26
N TYR A 157 14.52 2.19 -3.48
CA TYR A 157 14.00 1.13 -4.34
C TYR A 157 15.13 0.18 -4.73
N THR A 158 14.92 -1.10 -4.53
CA THR A 158 15.84 -2.17 -4.93
C THR A 158 15.07 -3.25 -5.67
N ASP A 159 15.56 -3.65 -6.84
CA ASP A 159 14.98 -4.72 -7.65
C ASP A 159 13.50 -4.52 -8.03
N ALA A 160 13.06 -3.25 -8.15
CA ALA A 160 11.69 -2.93 -8.51
C ALA A 160 11.44 -3.06 -10.02
N SER A 161 10.38 -3.78 -10.41
CA SER A 161 9.98 -4.00 -11.79
C SER A 161 8.65 -3.34 -12.12
N TYR A 162 8.63 -2.52 -13.17
CA TYR A 162 7.48 -1.78 -13.66
C TYR A 162 7.20 -2.12 -15.12
N ILE A 163 6.02 -2.68 -15.40
CA ILE A 163 5.57 -3.05 -16.74
C ILE A 163 4.27 -2.30 -17.05
N TYR A 164 4.25 -1.55 -18.15
CA TYR A 164 3.13 -0.67 -18.51
C TYR A 164 2.78 0.34 -17.39
N ALA A 165 3.81 0.99 -16.84
CA ALA A 165 3.64 1.94 -15.77
C ALA A 165 3.58 3.39 -16.28
N SER A 166 2.77 4.23 -15.65
CA SER A 166 2.75 5.67 -15.90
C SER A 166 3.05 6.44 -14.62
N PHE A 167 4.00 7.36 -14.69
CA PHE A 167 4.39 8.27 -13.62
C PHE A 167 4.08 9.69 -14.07
N THR A 168 3.03 10.30 -13.51
CA THR A 168 2.57 11.64 -13.89
C THR A 168 2.69 12.58 -12.70
N ASN A 169 3.41 13.69 -12.86
CA ASN A 169 3.69 14.66 -11.79
C ASN A 169 4.31 14.00 -10.54
N ALA A 170 5.14 12.98 -10.73
CA ALA A 170 5.85 12.34 -9.64
C ALA A 170 7.05 13.20 -9.19
N SER A 171 7.32 13.26 -7.90
CA SER A 171 8.47 13.99 -7.36
C SER A 171 9.30 13.10 -6.47
N TYR A 172 10.59 13.01 -6.77
CA TYR A 172 11.57 12.21 -6.07
C TYR A 172 12.67 13.12 -5.51
N PHE A 173 12.76 13.21 -4.19
CA PHE A 173 13.76 13.99 -3.47
C PHE A 173 14.61 13.04 -2.64
N GLU A 174 15.95 13.07 -2.82
CA GLU A 174 16.89 12.18 -2.15
C GLU A 174 16.59 10.67 -2.35
N ALA A 175 15.84 10.32 -3.41
CA ALA A 175 15.44 8.94 -3.65
C ALA A 175 16.56 8.12 -4.31
N THR A 176 16.72 6.87 -3.91
CA THR A 176 17.69 5.94 -4.48
C THR A 176 16.99 4.80 -5.20
N HIS A 177 17.35 4.56 -6.46
CA HIS A 177 16.87 3.42 -7.25
C HIS A 177 18.04 2.54 -7.64
N THR A 178 17.97 1.26 -7.29
CA THR A 178 19.00 0.25 -7.59
C THR A 178 18.34 -0.93 -8.29
N ASP A 179 18.93 -1.41 -9.38
CA ASP A 179 18.49 -2.60 -10.13
C ASP A 179 17.01 -2.54 -10.60
N GLY A 180 16.50 -1.32 -10.84
CA GLY A 180 15.12 -1.12 -11.32
C GLY A 180 14.93 -1.52 -12.78
N SER A 181 13.79 -2.13 -13.11
CA SER A 181 13.42 -2.51 -14.48
C SER A 181 12.14 -1.79 -14.93
N TYR A 182 12.21 -1.06 -16.04
CA TYR A 182 11.10 -0.27 -16.58
C TYR A 182 10.80 -0.67 -18.04
N ILE A 183 9.65 -1.30 -18.26
CA ILE A 183 9.22 -1.82 -19.57
C ILE A 183 7.90 -1.15 -19.96
N TYR A 184 7.89 -0.39 -21.05
CA TYR A 184 6.74 0.45 -21.42
C TYR A 184 6.32 1.39 -20.28
N ALA A 185 7.29 1.90 -19.54
CA ALA A 185 7.06 2.96 -18.58
C ALA A 185 6.98 4.31 -19.30
N SER A 186 6.24 5.26 -18.74
CA SER A 186 6.21 6.65 -19.21
C SER A 186 6.31 7.61 -18.03
N PHE A 187 7.15 8.63 -18.15
CA PHE A 187 7.33 9.65 -17.12
C PHE A 187 6.91 11.02 -17.67
N THR A 188 5.85 11.59 -17.12
CA THR A 188 5.31 12.90 -17.54
C THR A 188 5.37 13.87 -16.38
N ASN A 189 6.09 14.98 -16.54
CA ASN A 189 6.35 15.95 -15.46
C ASN A 189 6.92 15.30 -14.18
N ALA A 190 7.72 14.24 -14.34
CA ALA A 190 8.44 13.67 -13.20
C ALA A 190 9.63 14.57 -12.85
N SER A 191 9.90 14.76 -11.56
CA SER A 191 11.01 15.56 -11.05
C SER A 191 11.91 14.73 -10.16
N TYR A 192 13.22 14.92 -10.30
CA TYR A 192 14.23 14.18 -9.56
C TYR A 192 15.25 15.18 -8.99
N PHE A 193 15.30 15.31 -7.66
CA PHE A 193 16.24 16.18 -6.97
C PHE A 193 17.06 15.34 -6.00
N GLU A 194 18.40 15.39 -6.14
CA GLU A 194 19.32 14.57 -5.35
C GLU A 194 19.01 13.06 -5.41
N ALA A 195 18.29 12.62 -6.44
CA ALA A 195 17.96 11.22 -6.65
C ALA A 195 19.08 10.48 -7.38
N THR A 196 19.31 9.23 -7.01
CA THR A 196 20.33 8.35 -7.61
C THR A 196 19.67 7.16 -8.31
N HIS A 197 20.28 6.73 -9.42
CA HIS A 197 19.86 5.56 -10.18
C HIS A 197 21.09 4.71 -10.51
N THR A 198 21.11 3.46 -10.06
CA THR A 198 22.21 2.52 -10.26
C THR A 198 21.66 1.24 -10.89
N ASP A 199 22.33 0.74 -11.93
CA ASP A 199 22.03 -0.55 -12.58
C ASP A 199 20.58 -0.73 -13.07
N GLY A 200 19.89 0.38 -13.35
CA GLY A 200 18.54 0.37 -13.91
C GLY A 200 18.48 0.02 -15.40
N SER A 201 17.40 -0.65 -15.82
CA SER A 201 17.12 -0.98 -17.22
C SER A 201 15.81 -0.34 -17.71
N TYR A 202 15.85 0.24 -18.91
CA TYR A 202 14.70 0.94 -19.52
C TYR A 202 14.47 0.43 -20.94
N THR A 203 13.24 0.03 -21.26
CA THR A 203 12.88 -0.45 -22.61
C THR A 203 11.56 0.15 -23.12
N ASN A 204 11.58 0.62 -24.38
CA ASN A 204 10.45 1.23 -25.09
C ASN A 204 9.87 2.50 -24.43
N ASP A 205 10.72 3.33 -23.82
CA ASP A 205 10.33 4.54 -23.08
C ASP A 205 10.30 5.81 -23.98
N PRO A 206 9.17 6.54 -24.07
CA PRO A 206 9.16 7.87 -24.65
C PRO A 206 9.63 8.93 -23.63
N ILE A 207 10.93 9.25 -23.71
CA ILE A 207 11.58 10.48 -23.21
C ILE A 207 11.55 10.68 -21.68
N ILE A 208 12.72 10.47 -21.06
CA ILE A 208 13.07 11.04 -19.75
C ILE A 208 13.22 12.56 -19.95
N ASP A 209 12.20 13.35 -19.62
CA ASP A 209 12.39 14.81 -19.51
C ASP A 209 13.14 15.08 -18.20
N THR A 210 14.45 15.25 -18.33
CA THR A 210 15.35 15.61 -17.23
C THR A 210 15.41 17.12 -17.15
N ASN A 211 14.69 17.72 -16.20
CA ASN A 211 15.00 19.04 -15.68
C ASN A 211 15.16 18.97 -14.16
#